data_AF-F9ERD4-F1
#
_entry.id   AF-F9ERD4-F1
#
_cell.length_a   1.000
_cell.length_b   1.000
_cell.length_c   1.000
_cell.angle_alpha   90.00
_cell.angle_beta   90.00
_cell.angle_gamma   90.00
#
_symmetry.space_group_name_H-M   'P 1'
#
loop_
_entity.id
_entity.type
_entity.pdbx_description
1 polymer ?
#
loop_
_entity_poly.entity_id
_entity_poly.type
_entity_poly.pdbx_seq_one_letter_code
_entity_poly.pdbx_strand_id
1 'polypeptide(L)'
;MGDVLEVDLKKYINQGTKVVANIPYYITSPIINKIIENKDLIDEAYIMVQKEVGERICAKSGKERGILTLAVEYYGEAEYLFTIPREFFILYLMLILLLFQ
;
A
#
# COMPACT_ATOMS: atom_id res chain seq x y z
N MET A 1 14.86 -9.62 14.23
CA MET A 1 14.39 -9.61 12.82
C MET A 1 13.11 -10.44 12.80
N GLY A 2 11.99 -9.91 12.28
CA GLY A 2 10.67 -10.53 12.40
C GLY A 2 9.80 -10.27 11.17
N ASP A 3 8.76 -11.07 10.99
CA ASP A 3 7.80 -10.95 9.89
C ASP A 3 6.71 -9.92 10.23
N VAL A 4 6.60 -8.87 9.42
CA VAL A 4 5.61 -7.80 9.62
C VAL A 4 4.16 -8.29 9.58
N LEU A 5 3.88 -9.40 8.89
CA LEU A 5 2.55 -10.01 8.85
C LEU A 5 2.18 -10.64 10.20
N GLU A 6 3.17 -11.17 10.92
CA GLU A 6 2.98 -11.83 12.22
C GLU A 6 3.07 -10.85 13.40
N VAL A 7 3.76 -9.73 13.22
CA VAL A 7 3.95 -8.73 14.27
C VAL A 7 2.64 -8.00 14.61
N ASP A 8 2.43 -7.78 15.90
CA ASP A 8 1.41 -6.85 16.42
C ASP A 8 1.95 -5.42 16.38
N LEU A 9 1.59 -4.68 15.32
CA LEU A 9 2.09 -3.32 15.09
C LEU A 9 1.72 -2.37 16.21
N LYS A 10 0.58 -2.57 16.90
CA LYS A 10 0.09 -1.69 17.97
C LYS A 10 1.05 -1.58 19.15
N LYS A 11 1.99 -2.53 19.30
CA LYS A 11 3.04 -2.49 20.32
C LYS A 11 4.22 -1.59 19.97
N TYR A 12 4.36 -1.21 18.70
CA TYR A 12 5.55 -0.53 18.18
C TYR A 12 5.24 0.82 17.53
N ILE A 13 3.97 1.09 17.22
CA ILE A 13 3.55 2.33 16.58
C ILE A 13 2.51 3.06 17.43
N ASN A 14 2.35 4.35 17.17
CA ASN A 14 1.36 5.23 17.82
C ASN A 14 0.61 6.05 16.77
N GLN A 15 -0.43 6.77 17.20
CA GLN A 15 -1.19 7.65 16.32
C GLN A 15 -0.27 8.70 15.68
N GLY A 16 -0.46 8.96 14.38
CA GLY A 16 0.44 9.82 13.62
C GLY A 16 1.56 9.08 12.88
N THR A 17 1.59 7.74 12.93
CA THR A 17 2.65 6.98 12.27
C THR A 17 2.48 7.02 10.76
N LYS A 18 3.58 7.24 10.04
CA LYS A 18 3.65 7.11 8.58
C LYS A 18 4.38 5.85 8.19
N VAL A 19 3.83 5.10 7.25
CA VAL A 19 4.44 3.88 6.71
C VAL A 19 5.15 4.20 5.41
N VAL A 20 6.37 3.70 5.24
CA VAL A 20 7.11 3.74 3.98
C VAL A 20 7.60 2.33 3.67
N ALA A 21 7.24 1.79 2.50
CA ALA A 21 7.57 0.41 2.16
C ALA A 21 7.80 0.21 0.65
N ASN A 22 8.68 -0.72 0.31
CA ASN A 22 8.80 -1.28 -1.02
C ASN A 22 8.35 -2.75 -0.97
N ILE A 23 7.19 -3.06 -1.55
CA ILE A 23 6.50 -4.34 -1.33
C ILE A 23 6.63 -5.23 -2.58
N PRO A 24 7.14 -6.47 -2.43
CA PRO A 24 7.09 -7.48 -3.48
C PRO A 24 5.64 -7.84 -3.86
N TYR A 25 5.40 -8.08 -5.15
CA TYR A 25 4.07 -8.37 -5.71
C TYR A 25 3.25 -9.41 -4.94
N TYR A 26 3.87 -10.52 -4.55
CA TYR A 26 3.17 -11.68 -3.99
C TYR A 26 2.61 -11.45 -2.57
N ILE A 27 3.07 -10.42 -1.85
CA ILE A 27 2.61 -10.06 -0.50
C ILE A 27 1.96 -8.66 -0.44
N THR A 28 1.70 -8.01 -1.56
CA THR A 28 1.09 -6.67 -1.54
C THR A 28 -0.25 -6.67 -0.81
N SER A 29 -1.19 -7.53 -1.19
CA SER A 29 -2.51 -7.59 -0.57
C SER A 29 -2.46 -7.81 0.96
N PRO A 30 -1.74 -8.82 1.50
CA PRO A 30 -1.70 -9.01 2.95
C PRO A 30 -1.03 -7.85 3.69
N ILE A 31 -0.02 -7.18 3.10
CA ILE A 31 0.59 -6.00 3.72
C ILE A 31 -0.38 -4.81 3.74
N ILE A 32 -1.08 -4.56 2.64
CA ILE A 32 -2.07 -3.49 2.56
C ILE A 32 -3.20 -3.73 3.57
N ASN A 33 -3.69 -4.97 3.70
CA ASN A 33 -4.67 -5.33 4.72
C ASN A 33 -4.14 -5.09 6.13
N LYS A 34 -2.88 -5.46 6.42
CA LYS A 34 -2.25 -5.21 7.72
C LYS A 34 -2.17 -3.71 8.04
N ILE A 35 -1.89 -2.87 7.04
CA ILE A 35 -1.90 -1.41 7.20
C ILE A 35 -3.33 -0.93 7.50
N ILE A 36 -4.32 -1.36 6.72
CA ILE A 36 -5.74 -1.04 6.90
C ILE A 36 -6.24 -1.44 8.30
N GLU A 37 -5.89 -2.64 8.78
CA GLU A 37 -6.24 -3.13 10.13
C GLU A 37 -5.70 -2.24 11.26
N ASN A 38 -4.67 -1.44 10.96
CA ASN A 38 -4.03 -0.53 11.89
C ASN A 38 -4.21 0.95 11.49
N LYS A 39 -5.18 1.25 10.61
CA LYS A 39 -5.43 2.60 10.10
C LYS A 39 -5.66 3.65 11.18
N ASP A 40 -6.18 3.28 12.35
CA ASP A 40 -6.42 4.22 13.45
C ASP A 40 -5.12 4.74 14.09
N LEU A 41 -3.98 4.12 13.77
CA LEU A 41 -2.64 4.55 14.19
C LEU A 41 -1.78 5.06 13.02
N ILE A 42 -2.18 4.78 11.77
CA ILE A 42 -1.41 5.08 10.57
C ILE A 42 -2.14 6.15 9.76
N ASP A 43 -1.57 7.34 9.68
CA ASP A 43 -2.17 8.46 8.95
C ASP A 43 -1.99 8.28 7.43
N GLU A 44 -0.80 7.85 7.02
CA GLU A 44 -0.38 7.80 5.62
C GLU A 44 0.54 6.60 5.37
N ALA A 45 0.42 5.98 4.20
CA ALA A 45 1.36 4.96 3.74
C ALA A 45 1.88 5.25 2.32
N TYR A 46 3.21 5.40 2.19
CA TYR A 46 3.92 5.58 0.94
C TYR A 46 4.48 4.23 0.50
N ILE A 47 3.89 3.64 -0.54
CA ILE A 47 4.11 2.25 -0.89
C ILE A 47 4.60 2.16 -2.33
N MET A 48 5.78 1.59 -2.51
CA MET A 48 6.31 1.22 -3.82
C MET A 48 5.91 -0.21 -4.15
N VAL A 49 5.25 -0.41 -5.28
CA VAL A 49 4.77 -1.71 -5.79
C VAL A 49 5.07 -1.84 -7.27
N GLN A 50 4.91 -3.04 -7.83
CA GLN A 50 4.90 -3.19 -9.29
C GLN A 50 3.82 -2.31 -9.92
N LYS A 51 4.13 -1.72 -11.07
CA LYS A 51 3.27 -0.76 -11.74
C LYS A 51 1.83 -1.24 -11.91
N GLU A 52 1.63 -2.46 -12.43
CA GLU A 52 0.29 -3.05 -12.63
C GLU A 52 -0.51 -3.17 -11.31
N VAL A 53 0.17 -3.45 -10.19
CA VAL A 53 -0.49 -3.52 -8.88
C VAL A 53 -0.88 -2.13 -8.40
N GLY A 54 0.00 -1.15 -8.58
CA GLY A 54 -0.30 0.23 -8.26
C GLY A 54 -1.50 0.74 -9.07
N GLU A 55 -1.50 0.51 -10.39
CA GLU A 55 -2.61 0.90 -11.29
C GLU A 55 -3.93 0.30 -10.82
N ARG A 56 -3.92 -0.98 -10.42
CA ARG A 56 -5.07 -1.66 -9.84
C ARG A 56 -5.57 -1.03 -8.54
N ILE A 57 -4.66 -0.70 -7.62
CA ILE A 57 -5.01 -0.09 -6.32
C ILE A 57 -5.61 1.30 -6.53
N CYS A 58 -5.09 2.08 -7.48
CA CYS A 58 -5.56 3.43 -7.77
C CYS A 58 -6.75 3.48 -8.76
N ALA A 59 -7.23 2.35 -9.27
CA ALA A 59 -8.24 2.30 -10.33
C ALA A 59 -9.60 2.87 -9.90
N LYS A 60 -10.03 3.98 -10.52
CA LYS A 60 -11.33 4.62 -10.21
C LYS A 60 -12.53 4.00 -10.96
N SER A 61 -12.30 3.35 -12.09
CA SER A 61 -13.37 2.71 -12.89
C SER A 61 -12.83 1.58 -13.76
N GLY A 62 -13.72 0.79 -14.35
CA GLY A 62 -13.35 -0.24 -15.33
C GLY A 62 -12.96 -1.60 -14.75
N LYS A 63 -12.37 -2.44 -15.61
CA LYS A 63 -12.12 -3.86 -15.34
C LYS A 63 -10.97 -4.12 -14.36
N GLU A 64 -10.12 -3.13 -14.11
CA GLU A 64 -9.00 -3.28 -13.20
C GLU A 64 -9.44 -3.22 -11.73
N ARG A 65 -10.63 -2.67 -11.44
CA ARG A 65 -11.16 -2.64 -10.08
C ARG A 65 -11.37 -4.06 -9.56
N GLY A 66 -10.69 -4.38 -8.47
CA GLY A 66 -10.80 -5.67 -7.79
C GLY A 66 -11.07 -5.50 -6.30
N ILE A 67 -11.00 -6.61 -5.57
CA ILE A 67 -11.21 -6.64 -4.11
C ILE A 67 -10.26 -5.68 -3.39
N LEU A 68 -8.99 -5.61 -3.81
CA LEU A 68 -7.99 -4.74 -3.17
C LEU A 68 -8.32 -3.25 -3.37
N THR A 69 -8.74 -2.86 -4.58
CA THR A 69 -9.20 -1.50 -4.88
C THR A 69 -10.36 -1.10 -3.98
N LEU A 70 -11.37 -1.98 -3.88
CA LEU A 70 -12.56 -1.73 -3.08
C LEU A 70 -12.24 -1.66 -1.58
N ALA A 71 -11.33 -2.51 -1.09
CA ALA A 71 -10.89 -2.46 0.29
C ALA A 71 -10.22 -1.12 0.60
N VAL A 72 -9.28 -0.69 -0.24
CA VAL A 72 -8.59 0.59 -0.06
C VAL A 72 -9.58 1.76 -0.10
N GLU A 73 -10.47 1.81 -1.09
CA GLU A 73 -11.49 2.88 -1.19
C GLU A 73 -12.49 2.89 -0.04
N TYR A 74 -12.77 1.73 0.57
CA TYR A 74 -13.67 1.65 1.71
C TYR A 74 -13.06 2.24 2.98
N TYR A 75 -11.74 2.09 3.16
CA TYR A 75 -11.04 2.53 4.37
C TYR A 75 -10.25 3.85 4.20
N GLY A 76 -10.13 4.35 2.98
CA GLY A 76 -9.33 5.53 2.67
C GLY A 76 -9.26 5.84 1.18
N GLU A 77 -8.18 6.48 0.77
CA GLU A 77 -7.94 6.88 -0.61
C GLU A 77 -6.54 6.47 -1.07
N ALA A 78 -6.43 5.99 -2.31
CA ALA A 78 -5.16 5.75 -2.97
C ALA A 78 -4.88 6.81 -4.03
N GLU A 79 -3.66 7.32 -4.04
CA GLU A 79 -3.13 8.29 -5.00
C GLU A 79 -1.87 7.74 -5.68
N TYR A 80 -1.80 7.88 -7.00
CA TYR A 80 -0.57 7.66 -7.76
C TYR A 80 0.35 8.87 -7.62
N LEU A 81 1.58 8.66 -7.15
CA LEU A 81 2.57 9.73 -7.06
C LEU A 81 3.46 9.78 -8.30
N PHE A 82 4.18 8.70 -8.59
CA PHE A 82 5.03 8.60 -9.78
C PHE A 82 5.44 7.15 -10.10
N THR A 83 5.87 6.93 -11.35
CA THR A 83 6.44 5.67 -11.83
C THR A 83 7.97 5.73 -11.77
N ILE A 84 8.61 4.70 -11.24
CA ILE A 84 10.05 4.56 -11.21
C ILE A 84 10.50 3.79 -12.46
N PRO A 85 11.40 4.35 -13.28
CA PRO A 85 11.94 3.67 -14.45
C PRO A 85 12.76 2.43 -14.10
N ARG A 86 12.74 1.44 -15.00
CA ARG A 86 13.45 0.15 -14.90
C ARG A 86 14.99 0.25 -14.88
N GLU A 87 15.52 1.44 -15.14
CA GLU A 87 16.94 1.75 -15.09
C GLU A 87 17.45 1.74 -13.63
N PHE A 88 16.55 1.96 -12.66
CA PHE A 88 16.88 1.96 -11.23
C PHE A 88 16.55 0.63 -10.54
N PHE A 89 15.61 -0.15 -11.09
CA PHE A 89 15.18 -1.45 -10.56
C PHE A 89 14.87 -2.41 -11.70
N ILE A 90 15.11 -3.72 -11.50
CA ILE A 90 14.84 -4.77 -12.51
C ILE A 90 13.37 -4.78 -12.99
N LEU A 91 12.45 -4.17 -12.24
CA LEU A 91 11.01 -4.10 -12.50
C LEU A 91 10.53 -2.66 -12.64
N TYR A 92 9.41 -2.47 -13.36
CA TYR A 92 8.66 -1.22 -13.36
C TYR A 92 7.91 -1.07 -12.04
N LEU A 93 8.31 -0.08 -11.24
CA LEU A 93 7.69 0.21 -9.95
C LEU A 93 6.87 1.49 -10.02
N MET A 94 5.89 1.60 -9.14
CA MET A 94 5.02 2.74 -8.97
C MET A 94 4.92 3.05 -7.49
N LEU A 95 5.14 4.32 -7.13
CA LEU A 95 4.90 4.81 -5.78
C LEU A 95 3.46 5.29 -5.68
N ILE A 96 2.75 4.75 -4.69
CA ILE A 96 1.40 5.18 -4.33
C ILE A 96 1.40 5.74 -2.91
N LEU A 97 0.46 6.64 -2.65
CA LEU A 97 0.10 7.11 -1.32
C LEU A 97 -1.26 6.53 -0.94
N LEU A 98 -1.36 5.98 0.27
CA LEU A 98 -2.63 5.66 0.92
C LEU A 98 -2.88 6.66 2.04
N LEU A 99 -4.06 7.29 2.00
CA LEU A 99 -4.56 8.22 3.01
C LEU A 99 -5.74 7.56 3.72
N PHE A 100 -5.71 7.47 5.05
CA PHE A 100 -6.79 6.87 5.83
C PHE A 100 -7.68 7.95 6.48
N GLN A 101 -8.97 7.66 6.60
CA GLN A 101 -9.97 8.51 7.29
C GLN A 101 -10.19 8.07 8.75
#